data_AF-A0A1X1C200-F1
#
_entry.id   AF-A0A1X1C200-F1
#
_cell.length_a   1.000
_cell.length_b   1.000
_cell.length_c   1.000
_cell.angle_alpha   90.00
_cell.angle_beta   90.00
_cell.angle_gamma   90.00
#
_symmetry.space_group_name_H-M   'P 1'
#
loop_
_entity.id
_entity.type
_entity.pdbx_description
1 polymer ?
#
loop_
_entity_poly.entity_id
_entity_poly.type
_entity_poly.pdbx_seq_one_letter_code
_entity_poly.pdbx_strand_id
1 'polypeptide(L)'
;MKAQNLKTACIKTLSKSELYDQREFNGVTALKNILGDENRVIETTFILRGSNVSCNASVTWYDARESHETRSEFRLYYESNPITELAVPGDNIVIGFDKKNIFTCILFKTNDEEHQGLIEQWTQIY
;
A
#
# COMPACT_ATOMS: atom_id res chain seq x y z
N MET A 1 6.70 -5.69 21.35
CA MET A 1 6.52 -5.13 19.98
C MET A 1 7.51 -5.82 19.03
N LYS A 2 7.05 -6.48 17.95
CA LYS A 2 7.94 -7.11 16.94
C LYS A 2 8.13 -6.15 15.76
N ALA A 3 9.38 -5.82 15.43
CA ALA A 3 9.69 -4.99 14.27
C ALA A 3 9.40 -5.75 12.97
N GLN A 4 8.64 -5.13 12.07
CA GLN A 4 8.50 -5.64 10.71
C GLN A 4 9.68 -5.13 9.87
N ASN A 5 10.29 -6.03 9.10
CA ASN A 5 11.40 -5.68 8.23
C ASN A 5 10.96 -5.75 6.77
N LEU A 6 11.08 -4.62 6.07
CA LEU A 6 10.88 -4.52 4.63
C LEU A 6 12.21 -4.13 3.99
N LYS A 7 12.53 -4.75 2.85
CA LYS A 7 13.74 -4.47 2.07
C LYS A 7 13.65 -3.09 1.41
N THR A 8 12.48 -2.83 0.84
CA THR A 8 12.10 -1.57 0.21
C THR A 8 10.62 -1.38 0.44
N ALA A 9 10.20 -0.21 0.90
CA ALA A 9 8.81 0.08 1.16
C ALA A 9 8.49 1.57 1.03
N CYS A 10 7.22 1.87 0.83
CA CYS A 10 6.67 3.19 1.03
C CYS A 10 5.49 3.11 2.00
N ILE A 11 5.19 4.24 2.65
CA ILE A 11 3.99 4.41 3.45
C ILE A 11 3.04 5.38 2.75
N LYS A 12 1.74 5.11 2.84
CA LYS A 12 0.67 5.99 2.37
C LYS A 12 -0.41 6.11 3.43
N THR A 13 -1.00 7.29 3.55
CA THR A 13 -2.27 7.49 4.24
C THR A 13 -3.40 7.31 3.25
N LEU A 14 -4.35 6.44 3.57
CA LEU A 14 -5.42 6.03 2.69
C LEU A 14 -6.46 7.13 2.56
N SER A 15 -6.78 7.50 1.32
CA SER A 15 -7.85 8.43 0.98
C SER A 15 -9.18 7.72 0.72
N LYS A 16 -10.27 8.48 0.72
CA LYS A 16 -11.61 7.97 0.36
C LYS A 16 -11.62 7.37 -1.06
N SER A 17 -11.00 8.04 -2.02
CA SER A 17 -11.01 7.61 -3.42
C SER A 17 -10.25 6.29 -3.63
N GLU A 18 -9.11 6.13 -2.97
CA GLU A 18 -8.31 4.90 -3.06
C GLU A 18 -9.06 3.70 -2.47
N LEU A 19 -9.89 3.90 -1.44
CA LEU A 19 -10.64 2.83 -0.77
C LEU A 19 -11.97 2.45 -1.44
N TYR A 20 -12.78 3.45 -1.81
CA TYR A 20 -14.17 3.21 -2.17
C TYR A 20 -14.46 3.42 -3.65
N ASP A 21 -13.81 4.41 -4.28
CA ASP A 21 -14.17 4.83 -5.64
C ASP A 21 -13.33 4.06 -6.67
N GLN A 22 -12.01 4.07 -6.51
CA GLN A 22 -11.07 3.51 -7.47
C GLN A 22 -10.65 2.09 -7.09
N ARG A 23 -10.47 1.82 -5.78
CA ARG A 23 -9.82 0.58 -5.30
C ARG A 23 -8.41 0.40 -5.89
N GLU A 24 -7.72 1.52 -6.01
CA GLU A 24 -6.39 1.62 -6.59
C GLU A 24 -5.55 2.51 -5.68
N PHE A 25 -4.34 2.10 -5.33
CA PHE A 25 -3.37 3.02 -4.73
C PHE A 25 -2.72 3.84 -5.83
N ASN A 26 -2.78 5.17 -5.69
CA ASN A 26 -2.12 6.05 -6.66
C ASN A 26 -0.61 5.80 -6.65
N GLY A 27 -0.03 5.58 -7.83
CA GLY A 27 1.40 5.33 -8.04
C GLY A 27 2.22 6.57 -7.78
N VAL A 28 2.44 6.80 -6.50
CA VAL A 28 3.42 7.78 -6.03
C VAL A 28 4.81 7.39 -6.53
N THR A 29 5.69 8.38 -6.69
CA THR A 29 7.09 8.16 -7.11
C THR A 29 7.78 7.05 -6.32
N ALA A 30 7.44 6.92 -5.03
CA ALA A 30 7.94 5.85 -4.20
C ALA A 30 7.54 4.46 -4.73
N LEU A 31 6.25 4.17 -5.00
CA LEU A 31 5.80 2.88 -5.55
C LEU A 31 6.43 2.58 -6.91
N LYS A 32 6.55 3.59 -7.78
CA LYS A 32 7.23 3.47 -9.07
C LYS A 32 8.70 3.06 -8.89
N ASN A 33 9.42 3.62 -7.91
CA ASN A 33 10.79 3.21 -7.61
C ASN A 33 10.90 1.76 -7.11
N ILE A 34 9.84 1.20 -6.52
CA ILE A 34 9.79 -0.20 -6.06
C ILE A 34 9.44 -1.15 -7.22
N LEU A 35 8.44 -0.77 -8.01
CA LEU A 35 7.77 -1.62 -9.00
C LEU A 35 8.17 -1.34 -10.45
N GLY A 36 9.01 -0.34 -10.70
CA GLY A 36 9.43 0.06 -12.05
C GLY A 36 8.25 0.45 -12.94
N ASP A 37 8.49 0.35 -14.25
CA ASP A 37 7.59 0.89 -15.28
C ASP A 37 6.80 -0.21 -16.01
N GLU A 38 7.10 -1.48 -15.74
CA GLU A 38 6.48 -2.62 -16.42
C GLU A 38 5.15 -3.00 -15.77
N ASN A 39 4.09 -3.07 -16.60
CA ASN A 39 2.79 -3.59 -16.20
C ASN A 39 2.93 -5.04 -15.73
N ARG A 40 2.41 -5.37 -14.53
CA ARG A 40 2.54 -6.71 -13.95
C ARG A 40 1.45 -7.02 -12.93
N VAL A 41 1.14 -8.31 -12.80
CA VAL A 41 0.35 -8.86 -11.68
C VAL A 41 1.32 -9.40 -10.63
N ILE A 42 1.08 -9.08 -9.36
CA ILE A 42 1.98 -9.40 -8.25
C ILE A 42 1.20 -10.12 -7.15
N GLU A 43 1.67 -11.31 -6.78
CA GLU A 43 1.17 -12.01 -5.59
C GLU A 43 1.55 -11.23 -4.33
N THR A 44 0.54 -10.94 -3.52
CA THR A 44 0.65 -9.99 -2.40
C THR A 44 0.08 -10.57 -1.12
N THR A 45 0.80 -10.41 -0.03
CA THR A 45 0.28 -10.69 1.32
C THR A 45 -0.19 -9.40 1.97
N PHE A 46 -1.47 -9.33 2.32
CA PHE A 46 -2.05 -8.26 3.11
C PHE A 46 -2.08 -8.66 4.59
N ILE A 47 -1.72 -7.73 5.48
CA ILE A 47 -1.62 -7.96 6.93
C ILE A 47 -2.27 -6.79 7.66
N LEU A 48 -3.12 -7.08 8.65
CA LEU A 48 -3.57 -6.07 9.61
C LEU A 48 -2.61 -6.04 10.80
N ARG A 49 -1.94 -4.89 11.00
CA ARG A 49 -1.03 -4.70 12.12
C ARG A 49 -1.77 -4.83 13.47
N GLY A 50 -1.11 -5.44 14.46
CA GLY A 50 -1.67 -5.65 15.80
C GLY A 50 -2.57 -6.89 15.90
N SER A 51 -2.83 -7.57 14.78
CA SER A 51 -3.70 -8.75 14.73
C SER A 51 -2.99 -9.97 14.10
N ASN A 52 -3.65 -11.13 14.17
CA ASN A 52 -3.26 -12.33 13.41
C ASN A 52 -3.99 -12.43 12.05
N VAL A 53 -4.68 -11.37 11.61
CA VAL A 53 -5.44 -11.36 10.36
C VAL A 53 -4.52 -11.03 9.20
N SER A 54 -4.49 -11.91 8.20
CA SER A 54 -3.77 -11.74 6.95
C SER A 54 -4.52 -12.44 5.82
N CYS A 55 -4.36 -11.96 4.58
CA CYS A 55 -4.85 -12.65 3.39
C CYS A 55 -3.84 -12.54 2.25
N ASN A 56 -3.79 -13.56 1.39
CA ASN A 56 -3.07 -13.50 0.12
C ASN A 56 -4.05 -13.10 -0.98
N ALA A 57 -3.63 -12.18 -1.84
CA ALA A 57 -4.38 -11.72 -3.01
C ALA A 57 -3.40 -11.22 -4.07
N SER A 58 -3.86 -11.08 -5.31
CA SER A 58 -3.08 -10.44 -6.36
C SER A 58 -3.37 -8.93 -6.42
N VAL A 59 -2.37 -8.17 -6.85
CA VAL A 59 -2.50 -6.74 -7.21
C VAL A 59 -2.00 -6.53 -8.62
N THR A 60 -2.50 -5.50 -9.30
CA THR A 60 -2.07 -5.16 -10.66
C THR A 60 -1.40 -3.79 -10.66
N TRP A 61 -0.13 -3.76 -11.06
CA TRP A 61 0.62 -2.53 -11.31
C TRP A 61 0.56 -2.20 -12.79
N TYR A 62 0.14 -0.99 -13.14
CA TYR A 62 -0.01 -0.58 -14.54
C TYR A 62 0.07 0.93 -14.71
N ASP A 63 0.38 1.39 -15.93
CA ASP A 63 0.21 2.78 -16.33
C ASP A 63 -1.26 3.04 -16.73
N ALA A 64 -2.02 3.75 -15.90
CA ALA A 64 -3.42 4.11 -16.16
C ALA A 64 -3.58 5.08 -17.34
N ARG A 65 -2.47 5.58 -17.89
CA ARG A 65 -2.42 6.44 -19.06
C ARG A 65 -1.53 5.88 -20.17
N GLU A 66 -1.40 4.56 -20.28
CA GLU A 66 -0.60 3.90 -21.33
C GLU A 66 -0.91 4.39 -22.75
N SER A 67 -2.16 4.80 -23.03
CA SER A 67 -2.58 5.35 -24.33
C SER A 67 -2.32 6.85 -24.53
N HIS A 68 -1.83 7.57 -23.52
CA HIS A 68 -1.45 8.98 -23.64
C HIS A 68 0.01 9.13 -24.08
N GLU A 69 0.22 9.93 -25.12
CA GLU A 69 1.52 10.10 -25.79
C GLU A 69 2.66 10.63 -24.89
N THR A 70 2.34 11.34 -23.80
CA THR A 70 3.36 12.07 -22.99
C THR A 70 3.17 11.97 -21.48
N ARG A 71 2.09 11.34 -21.02
CA ARG A 71 1.73 11.31 -19.59
C ARG A 71 1.59 9.88 -19.11
N SER A 72 2.43 9.51 -18.14
CA SER A 72 2.26 8.28 -17.37
C SER A 72 1.62 8.57 -16.02
N GLU A 73 0.71 7.70 -15.61
CA GLU A 73 0.10 7.71 -14.29
C GLU A 73 0.00 6.28 -13.78
N PHE A 74 1.02 5.84 -13.07
CA PHE A 74 1.03 4.49 -12.55
C PHE A 74 0.04 4.32 -11.40
N ARG A 75 -0.59 3.14 -11.32
CA ARG A 75 -1.55 2.79 -10.27
C ARG A 75 -1.41 1.33 -9.88
N LEU A 76 -1.70 1.06 -8.61
CA LEU A 76 -1.69 -0.27 -8.04
C LEU A 76 -3.12 -0.68 -7.68
N TYR A 77 -3.78 -1.38 -8.60
CA TYR A 77 -5.13 -1.91 -8.40
C TYR A 77 -5.11 -3.11 -7.45
N TYR A 78 -6.13 -3.21 -6.60
CA TYR A 78 -6.36 -4.36 -5.73
C TYR A 78 -7.84 -4.73 -5.67
N GLU A 79 -8.12 -6.01 -5.50
CA GLU A 79 -9.48 -6.48 -5.23
C GLU A 79 -9.84 -6.36 -3.75
N SER A 80 -11.14 -6.23 -3.45
CA SER A 80 -11.65 -6.29 -2.07
C SER A 80 -11.24 -7.60 -1.43
N ASN A 81 -10.66 -7.47 -0.24
CA ASN A 81 -10.25 -8.58 0.61
C ASN A 81 -10.48 -8.22 2.09
N PRO A 82 -10.41 -9.21 3.01
CA PRO A 82 -10.70 -9.00 4.43
C PRO A 82 -9.88 -7.89 5.10
N ILE A 83 -8.68 -7.56 4.59
CA ILE A 83 -7.86 -6.48 5.14
C ILE A 83 -8.32 -5.13 4.60
N THR A 84 -8.52 -5.02 3.28
CA THR A 84 -8.98 -3.77 2.65
C THR A 84 -10.40 -3.38 3.06
N GLU A 85 -11.25 -4.34 3.39
CA GLU A 85 -12.61 -4.09 3.91
C GLU A 85 -12.60 -3.49 5.32
N LEU A 86 -11.53 -3.71 6.08
CA LEU A 86 -11.33 -3.11 7.40
C LEU A 86 -10.72 -1.71 7.31
N ALA A 87 -10.19 -1.30 6.16
CA ALA A 87 -9.55 -0.01 6.00
C ALA A 87 -10.57 1.13 5.95
N VAL A 88 -10.22 2.27 6.57
CA VAL A 88 -11.00 3.51 6.51
C VAL A 88 -10.10 4.68 6.11
N PRO A 89 -10.65 5.77 5.56
CA PRO A 89 -9.87 6.95 5.26
C PRO A 89 -9.10 7.44 6.48
N GLY A 90 -7.83 7.77 6.29
CA GLY A 90 -6.92 8.17 7.36
C GLY A 90 -6.06 7.04 7.92
N ASP A 91 -6.39 5.76 7.70
CA ASP A 91 -5.49 4.64 8.02
C ASP A 91 -4.20 4.72 7.20
N ASN A 92 -3.11 4.19 7.74
CA ASN A 92 -1.85 4.09 7.01
C ASN A 92 -1.65 2.69 6.45
N ILE A 93 -1.08 2.59 5.25
CA ILE A 93 -0.65 1.32 4.67
C ILE A 93 0.83 1.41 4.30
N VAL A 94 1.59 0.38 4.69
CA VAL A 94 2.98 0.20 4.24
C VAL A 94 2.97 -0.84 3.13
N ILE A 95 3.57 -0.49 1.99
CA ILE A 95 3.58 -1.31 0.79
C ILE A 95 5.04 -1.53 0.36
N GLY A 96 5.45 -2.78 0.17
CA GLY A 96 6.83 -3.08 -0.22
C GLY A 96 7.18 -4.55 -0.21
N PHE A 97 8.45 -4.86 -0.46
CA PHE A 97 8.97 -6.23 -0.39
C PHE A 97 9.49 -6.56 1.00
N ASP A 98 9.12 -7.71 1.53
CA ASP A 98 9.68 -8.24 2.78
C ASP A 98 11.09 -8.83 2.58
N LYS A 99 11.69 -9.37 3.66
CA LYS A 99 13.02 -10.02 3.59
C LYS A 99 13.06 -11.28 2.71
N LYS A 100 11.91 -11.86 2.38
CA LYS A 100 11.78 -13.03 1.50
C LYS A 100 11.46 -12.62 0.06
N ASN A 101 11.48 -11.32 -0.25
CA ASN A 101 11.03 -10.73 -1.52
C ASN A 101 9.56 -11.02 -1.85
N ILE A 102 8.72 -11.18 -0.83
CA ILE A 102 7.26 -11.26 -0.99
C ILE A 102 6.71 -9.84 -0.94
N PHE A 103 5.90 -9.47 -1.94
CA PHE A 103 5.23 -8.17 -1.94
C PHE A 103 4.17 -8.16 -0.85
N THR A 104 4.22 -7.16 0.02
CA THR A 104 3.47 -7.13 1.28
C THR A 104 2.83 -5.77 1.48
N CYS A 105 1.55 -5.79 1.86
CA CYS A 105 0.75 -4.64 2.23
C CYS A 105 0.37 -4.75 3.72
N ILE A 106 0.73 -3.76 4.53
CA ILE A 106 0.51 -3.79 5.98
C ILE A 106 -0.35 -2.60 6.37
N LEU A 107 -1.58 -2.87 6.81
CA LEU A 107 -2.53 -1.86 7.25
C LEU A 107 -2.30 -1.53 8.73
N PHE A 108 -2.23 -0.23 9.03
CA PHE A 108 -2.15 0.36 10.36
C PHE A 108 -3.39 1.22 10.58
N LYS A 109 -4.19 0.84 11.57
CA LYS A 109 -5.41 1.57 11.95
C LYS A 109 -5.04 2.85 12.68
N THR A 110 -5.58 4.00 12.27
CA THR A 110 -5.26 5.30 12.89
C THR A 110 -5.93 5.52 14.25
N ASN A 111 -7.00 4.76 14.54
CA ASN A 111 -7.69 4.76 15.84
C ASN A 111 -7.53 3.42 16.59
N ASP A 112 -6.39 2.74 16.42
CA ASP A 112 -6.10 1.56 17.24
C ASP A 112 -5.81 2.01 18.69
N GLU A 113 -6.44 1.36 19.67
CA GLU A 113 -6.20 1.67 21.10
C GLU A 113 -4.72 1.52 21.48
N GLU A 114 -3.97 0.67 20.75
CA GLU A 114 -2.52 0.52 20.92
C GLU A 114 -1.67 1.61 20.21
N HIS A 115 -2.25 2.43 19.32
CA HIS A 115 -1.51 3.39 18.48
C HIS A 115 -2.20 4.77 18.43
N GLN A 116 -2.13 5.55 19.53
CA GLN A 116 -2.65 6.93 19.61
C GLN A 116 -1.74 8.00 18.97
N GLY A 117 -1.06 7.67 17.87
CA GLY A 117 -0.13 8.57 17.20
C GLY A 117 -0.72 9.13 15.91
N LEU A 118 -1.37 10.29 15.97
CA LEU A 118 -1.62 11.08 14.76
C LEU A 118 -0.26 11.62 14.28
N ILE A 119 0.32 10.98 13.26
CA ILE A 119 1.52 11.51 12.59
C ILE A 119 1.03 12.51 11.56
N GLU A 120 0.89 13.77 12.00
CA GLU A 120 0.45 14.88 11.16
C GLU A 120 1.50 15.24 10.10
N GLN A 121 2.77 14.93 10.35
CA GLN A 121 3.88 15.19 9.44
C GLN A 121 5.00 14.15 9.59
N TRP A 122 5.36 13.51 8.48
CA TRP A 122 6.54 12.65 8.40
C TRP A 122 7.74 13.51 8.03
N THR A 123 8.78 13.54 8.88
CA THR A 123 10.03 14.25 8.58
C THR A 123 11.06 13.26 8.04
N GLN A 124 11.63 13.54 6.87
CA GLN A 124 12.76 12.78 6.37
C GLN A 124 13.99 13.11 7.24
N ILE A 125 14.61 12.07 7.81
CA ILE A 125 15.87 12.21 8.53
C ILE A 125 16.99 12.01 7.50
N TYR A 126 17.86 13.02 7.34
CA TYR A 126 19.04 12.98 6.48
C TYR A 126 20.23 12.34 7.20
#